data_AF-A0A6J1NSV0-F1
#
_entry.id   AF-A0A6J1NSV0-F1
#
_cell.length_a   1.000
_cell.length_b   1.000
_cell.length_c   1.000
_cell.angle_alpha   90.00
_cell.angle_beta   90.00
_cell.angle_gamma   90.00
#
_symmetry.space_group_name_H-M   'P 1'
#
loop_
_entity.id
_entity.type
_entity.pdbx_description
1 polymer ?
#
loop_
_entity_poly.entity_id
_entity_poly.type
_entity_poly.pdbx_seq_one_letter_code
_entity_poly.pdbx_strand_id
1 'polypeptide(L)'
;MPSQWEFQVGPAVGVTAGDDLWIARYILHRLAEEYGVIVTFDPKPVQDWNGSGAHTNFSTKKMREENGIIEIEKAIDKLSKVHMKHIKVYDPRGGKDNERRLTGLHETASINDFSAGVASRASSIRIPRLVAEEKKGYFEDRRPASNCDPYAVIDALMRTCILNE
;
A
#
# COMPACT_ATOMS: atom_id res chain seq x y z
N MET A 1 8.77 -6.85 -14.34
CA MET A 1 9.56 -8.07 -14.13
C MET A 1 8.90 -9.20 -14.91
N PRO A 2 9.64 -10.04 -15.66
CA PRO A 2 9.05 -11.24 -16.28
C PRO A 2 8.33 -12.08 -15.23
N SER A 3 7.15 -12.60 -15.56
CA SER A 3 6.32 -13.41 -14.66
C SER A 3 5.77 -12.70 -13.40
N GLN A 4 5.83 -11.36 -13.33
CA GLN A 4 5.17 -10.56 -12.30
C GLN A 4 3.91 -9.91 -12.90
N TRP A 5 2.79 -10.01 -12.18
CA TRP A 5 1.49 -9.48 -12.58
C TRP A 5 0.86 -8.68 -11.45
N GLU A 6 -0.13 -7.86 -11.77
CA GLU A 6 -0.87 -7.05 -10.81
C GLU A 6 -2.38 -7.13 -11.12
N PHE A 7 -3.19 -7.11 -10.06
CA PHE A 7 -4.63 -6.87 -10.14
C PHE A 7 -5.01 -5.87 -9.04
N GLN A 8 -6.07 -5.10 -9.26
CA GLN A 8 -6.57 -4.12 -8.30
C GLN A 8 -7.94 -4.56 -7.76
N VAL A 9 -8.16 -4.34 -6.46
CA VAL A 9 -9.44 -4.59 -5.78
C VAL A 9 -9.95 -3.27 -5.22
N GLY A 10 -11.20 -2.93 -5.56
CA GLY A 10 -11.89 -1.73 -5.07
C GLY A 10 -12.32 -0.75 -6.17
N PRO A 11 -12.84 0.43 -5.80
CA PRO A 11 -12.93 0.95 -4.43
C PRO A 11 -13.87 0.14 -3.53
N ALA A 12 -13.43 -0.18 -2.31
CA ALA A 12 -14.22 -0.89 -1.30
C ALA A 12 -14.21 -0.11 0.03
N VAL A 13 -15.29 -0.23 0.80
CA VAL A 13 -15.50 0.57 2.02
C VAL A 13 -15.17 -0.26 3.26
N GLY A 14 -14.23 0.23 4.08
CA GLY A 14 -13.92 -0.36 5.38
C GLY A 14 -13.44 -1.82 5.27
N VAL A 15 -14.05 -2.70 6.07
CA VAL A 15 -13.66 -4.11 6.18
C VAL A 15 -13.78 -4.89 4.87
N THR A 16 -14.72 -4.51 3.99
CA THR A 16 -14.95 -5.18 2.70
C THR A 16 -13.71 -5.16 1.81
N ALA A 17 -12.85 -4.15 1.92
CA ALA A 17 -11.58 -4.12 1.18
C ALA A 17 -10.63 -5.27 1.59
N GLY A 18 -10.67 -5.68 2.86
CA GLY A 18 -9.93 -6.84 3.35
C GLY A 18 -10.56 -8.15 2.91
N ASP A 19 -11.88 -8.26 3.04
CA ASP A 19 -12.65 -9.44 2.61
C ASP A 19 -12.39 -9.75 1.12
N ASP A 20 -12.58 -8.75 0.25
CA ASP A 20 -12.46 -8.89 -1.20
C ASP A 20 -11.03 -9.25 -1.61
N LEU A 21 -10.00 -8.66 -0.99
CA LEU A 21 -8.61 -8.98 -1.34
C LEU A 21 -8.22 -10.39 -0.90
N TRP A 22 -8.68 -10.84 0.28
CA TRP A 22 -8.43 -12.22 0.70
C TRP A 22 -9.12 -13.24 -0.21
N ILE A 23 -10.36 -13.00 -0.61
CA ILE A 23 -11.07 -13.85 -1.57
C ILE A 23 -10.41 -13.82 -2.95
N ALA A 24 -9.96 -12.65 -3.42
CA ALA A 24 -9.24 -12.54 -4.68
C ALA A 24 -7.93 -13.35 -4.68
N ARG A 25 -7.15 -13.27 -3.58
CA ARG A 25 -5.93 -14.08 -3.39
C ARG A 25 -6.25 -15.58 -3.36
N TYR A 26 -7.34 -15.98 -2.70
CA TYR A 26 -7.79 -17.37 -2.70
C TYR A 26 -8.10 -17.88 -4.11
N ILE A 27 -8.90 -17.12 -4.88
CA ILE A 27 -9.23 -17.47 -6.28
C ILE A 27 -7.96 -17.58 -7.13
N LEU A 28 -7.02 -16.65 -6.97
CA LEU A 28 -5.75 -16.68 -7.68
C LEU A 28 -4.97 -17.97 -7.39
N HIS A 29 -4.92 -18.43 -6.14
CA HIS A 29 -4.31 -19.72 -5.80
C HIS A 29 -5.07 -20.92 -6.36
N ARG A 30 -6.42 -20.89 -6.39
CA ARG A 30 -7.24 -21.97 -6.99
C ARG A 30 -6.97 -22.10 -8.49
N LEU A 31 -6.86 -20.99 -9.20
CA LEU A 31 -6.49 -20.98 -10.63
C LEU A 31 -5.06 -21.47 -10.82
N ALA A 32 -4.11 -20.99 -10.00
CA ALA A 32 -2.72 -21.43 -10.08
C ALA A 32 -2.57 -22.95 -9.92
N GLU A 33 -3.35 -23.56 -9.00
CA GLU A 33 -3.43 -25.01 -8.81
C GLU A 33 -3.91 -25.72 -10.08
N GLU A 34 -4.96 -25.23 -10.74
CA GLU A 34 -5.50 -25.82 -11.98
C GLU A 34 -4.49 -25.83 -13.12
N TYR A 35 -3.69 -24.76 -13.24
CA TYR A 35 -2.66 -24.65 -14.27
C TYR A 35 -1.30 -25.23 -13.87
N GLY A 36 -1.16 -25.80 -12.66
CA GLY A 36 0.08 -26.40 -12.17
C GLY A 36 1.22 -25.40 -11.94
N VAL A 37 0.89 -24.14 -11.60
CA VAL A 37 1.86 -23.06 -11.33
C VAL A 37 1.77 -22.60 -9.88
N ILE A 38 2.81 -21.92 -9.39
CA ILE A 38 2.86 -21.39 -8.02
C ILE A 38 2.76 -19.88 -8.05
N VAL A 39 1.90 -19.33 -7.19
CA VAL A 39 1.82 -17.90 -6.90
C VAL A 39 2.56 -17.63 -5.61
N THR A 40 3.40 -16.60 -5.62
CA THR A 40 4.09 -16.11 -4.42
C THR A 40 3.72 -14.64 -4.17
N PHE A 41 3.41 -14.33 -2.92
CA PHE A 41 3.28 -12.96 -2.43
C PHE A 41 4.53 -12.51 -1.68
N ASP A 42 5.65 -13.22 -1.82
CA ASP A 42 6.92 -12.75 -1.26
C ASP A 42 7.26 -11.36 -1.85
N PRO A 43 7.61 -10.35 -1.03
CA PRO A 43 7.86 -9.01 -1.52
C PRO A 43 9.14 -8.85 -2.34
N LYS A 44 10.05 -9.82 -2.30
CA LYS A 44 11.30 -9.83 -3.06
C LYS A 44 11.68 -11.27 -3.43
N PRO A 45 10.96 -11.90 -4.37
CA PRO A 45 11.15 -13.31 -4.69
C PRO A 45 12.45 -13.58 -5.47
N VAL A 46 12.97 -12.56 -6.18
CA VAL A 46 14.24 -12.63 -6.92
C VAL A 46 15.11 -11.45 -6.48
N GLN A 47 16.37 -11.74 -6.15
CA GLN A 47 17.36 -10.74 -5.77
C GLN A 47 17.64 -9.78 -6.96
N ASP A 48 17.89 -8.50 -6.67
CA ASP A 48 18.23 -7.44 -7.64
C ASP A 48 17.18 -7.12 -8.73
N TRP A 49 15.99 -7.73 -8.69
CA TRP A 49 14.86 -7.41 -9.58
C TRP A 49 13.82 -6.55 -8.85
N ASN A 50 12.80 -6.04 -9.56
CA ASN A 50 11.68 -5.34 -8.91
C ASN A 50 11.05 -6.23 -7.83
N GLY A 51 10.65 -5.62 -6.71
CA GLY A 51 9.87 -6.32 -5.70
C GLY A 51 8.36 -6.24 -5.97
N SER A 52 7.60 -6.95 -5.13
CA SER A 52 6.14 -6.98 -5.17
C SER A 52 5.56 -6.25 -3.96
N GLY A 53 4.79 -5.19 -4.19
CA GLY A 53 4.09 -4.42 -3.16
C GLY A 53 2.58 -4.65 -3.19
N ALA A 54 1.88 -4.16 -2.17
CA ALA A 54 0.42 -4.07 -2.13
C ALA A 54 0.01 -2.61 -1.90
N HIS A 55 0.20 -1.76 -2.92
CA HIS A 55 -0.11 -0.34 -2.79
C HIS A 55 -1.57 -0.14 -2.37
N THR A 56 -1.78 0.65 -1.33
CA THR A 56 -3.11 0.85 -0.74
C THR A 56 -3.57 2.28 -0.98
N ASN A 57 -4.62 2.44 -1.78
CA ASN A 57 -5.25 3.73 -2.02
C ASN A 57 -6.26 4.02 -0.91
N PHE A 58 -6.16 5.20 -0.28
CA PHE A 58 -7.01 5.57 0.85
C PHE A 58 -7.66 6.94 0.67
N SER A 59 -8.96 7.02 0.95
CA SER A 59 -9.68 8.29 1.03
C SER A 59 -10.84 8.24 2.02
N THR A 60 -11.11 9.39 2.65
CA THR A 60 -12.33 9.64 3.41
C THR A 60 -13.32 10.45 2.59
N LYS A 61 -14.56 10.61 3.09
CA LYS A 61 -15.54 11.50 2.46
C LYS A 61 -14.97 12.93 2.28
N LYS A 62 -14.36 13.50 3.32
CA LYS A 62 -13.78 14.86 3.27
C LYS A 62 -12.64 14.98 2.26
N MET A 63 -11.82 13.94 2.11
CA MET A 63 -10.74 13.92 1.12
C MET A 63 -11.25 13.96 -0.33
N ARG A 64 -12.45 13.40 -0.58
CA ARG A 64 -13.07 13.36 -1.91
C ARG A 64 -13.92 14.59 -2.23
N GLU A 65 -14.22 15.44 -1.24
CA GLU A 65 -14.94 16.69 -1.40
C GLU A 65 -14.03 17.81 -1.91
N GLU A 66 -14.61 18.96 -2.27
CA GLU A 66 -13.88 20.11 -2.80
C GLU A 66 -12.79 20.59 -1.81
N ASN A 67 -11.58 20.87 -2.31
CA ASN A 67 -10.38 21.16 -1.51
C ASN A 67 -9.99 20.06 -0.50
N GLY A 68 -10.44 18.81 -0.72
CA GLY A 68 -10.12 17.65 0.12
C GLY A 68 -8.62 17.33 0.20
N ILE A 69 -7.77 17.89 -0.67
CA ILE A 69 -6.31 17.80 -0.59
C ILE A 69 -5.76 18.23 0.77
N ILE A 70 -6.40 19.20 1.44
CA ILE A 70 -6.00 19.63 2.79
C ILE A 70 -6.12 18.48 3.79
N GLU A 71 -7.17 17.66 3.68
CA GLU A 71 -7.36 16.50 4.55
C GLU A 71 -6.40 15.36 4.19
N ILE A 72 -6.03 15.23 2.91
CA ILE A 72 -4.98 14.32 2.45
C ILE A 72 -3.64 14.69 3.07
N GLU A 73 -3.23 15.95 2.98
CA GLU A 73 -1.96 16.45 3.55
C GLU A 73 -1.92 16.28 5.07
N LYS A 74 -3.04 16.55 5.78
CA LYS A 74 -3.15 16.27 7.22
C LYS A 74 -2.97 14.79 7.55
N ALA A 75 -3.55 13.88 6.77
CA ALA A 75 -3.37 12.45 6.99
C ALA A 75 -1.92 12.01 6.74
N ILE A 76 -1.28 12.55 5.71
CA ILE A 76 0.14 12.30 5.40
C ILE A 76 1.05 12.80 6.53
N ASP A 77 0.79 13.98 7.09
CA ASP A 77 1.52 14.51 8.25
C ASP A 77 1.42 13.57 9.46
N LYS A 78 0.22 13.02 9.75
CA LYS A 78 0.06 12.01 10.80
C LYS A 78 0.86 10.75 10.51
N LEU A 79 0.79 10.21 9.29
CA LEU A 79 1.52 9.01 8.89
C LEU A 79 3.04 9.17 9.00
N SER A 80 3.56 10.38 8.75
CA SER A 80 4.98 10.68 8.86
C SER A 80 5.53 10.45 10.28
N LYS A 81 4.71 10.69 11.31
CA LYS A 81 5.08 10.58 12.73
C LYS A 81 5.09 9.16 13.25
N VAL A 82 4.49 8.22 12.51
CA VAL A 82 4.31 6.82 12.92
C VAL A 82 4.85 5.83 11.89
N HIS A 83 5.78 6.25 11.03
CA HIS A 83 6.32 5.44 9.94
C HIS A 83 6.70 4.01 10.35
N MET A 84 7.53 3.87 11.40
CA MET A 84 7.98 2.55 11.87
C MET A 84 6.88 1.71 12.51
N LYS A 85 5.82 2.31 13.05
CA LYS A 85 4.65 1.55 13.54
C LYS A 85 3.92 0.91 12.37
N HIS A 86 3.76 1.64 11.26
CA HIS A 86 3.15 1.11 10.04
C HIS A 86 4.01 0.02 9.39
N ILE A 87 5.33 0.23 9.28
CA ILE A 87 6.23 -0.81 8.72
C ILE A 87 6.08 -2.15 9.44
N LYS A 88 5.94 -2.13 10.78
CA LYS A 88 5.75 -3.36 11.57
C LYS A 88 4.48 -4.14 11.28
N VAL A 89 3.45 -3.52 10.71
CA VAL A 89 2.18 -4.19 10.38
C VAL A 89 2.01 -4.43 8.88
N TYR A 90 2.95 -3.92 8.08
CA TYR A 90 2.91 -3.95 6.61
C TYR A 90 3.51 -5.22 6.00
N ASP A 91 3.96 -6.16 6.83
CA ASP A 91 4.15 -7.57 6.51
C ASP A 91 3.97 -8.45 7.77
N PRO A 92 3.69 -9.76 7.61
CA PRO A 92 3.46 -10.67 8.74
C PRO A 92 4.67 -10.90 9.66
N ARG A 93 5.86 -10.42 9.29
CA ARG A 93 7.12 -10.61 10.02
C ARG A 93 7.67 -9.31 10.59
N GLY A 94 6.83 -8.30 10.77
CA GLY A 94 7.20 -7.12 11.54
C GLY A 94 8.12 -6.14 10.82
N GLY A 95 8.15 -6.14 9.48
CA GLY A 95 9.04 -5.32 8.66
C GLY A 95 10.13 -6.12 7.94
N LYS A 96 10.46 -7.32 8.44
CA LYS A 96 11.61 -8.10 7.98
C LYS A 96 11.50 -8.57 6.54
N ASP A 97 10.30 -8.92 6.08
CA ASP A 97 10.13 -9.29 4.67
C ASP A 97 10.28 -8.05 3.78
N ASN A 98 9.75 -6.92 4.23
CA ASN A 98 9.74 -5.67 3.49
C ASN A 98 11.12 -5.00 3.40
N GLU A 99 12.03 -5.25 4.36
CA GLU A 99 13.44 -4.81 4.32
C GLU A 99 14.14 -5.19 3.01
N ARG A 100 13.82 -6.36 2.44
CA ARG A 100 14.38 -6.83 1.17
C ARG A 100 13.84 -6.07 -0.04
N ARG A 101 12.69 -5.41 0.11
CA ARG A 101 11.98 -4.70 -0.97
C ARG A 101 12.21 -3.19 -0.92
N LEU A 102 12.06 -2.58 0.26
CA LEU A 102 12.09 -1.12 0.47
C LEU A 102 13.53 -0.63 0.65
N THR A 103 14.29 -0.63 -0.44
CA THR A 103 15.72 -0.28 -0.42
C THR A 103 16.02 1.13 -0.96
N GLY A 104 15.00 1.86 -1.42
CA GLY A 104 15.19 3.12 -2.17
C GLY A 104 15.49 2.92 -3.66
N LEU A 105 15.73 1.66 -4.09
CA LEU A 105 15.97 1.29 -5.48
C LEU A 105 14.69 0.72 -6.11
N HIS A 106 14.68 0.56 -7.43
CA HIS A 106 13.59 -0.08 -8.20
C HIS A 106 12.18 0.49 -7.90
N GLU A 107 12.05 1.82 -7.90
CA GLU A 107 10.77 2.52 -7.65
C GLU A 107 10.14 2.25 -6.27
N THR A 108 11.00 2.05 -5.26
CA THR A 108 10.60 1.94 -3.84
C THR A 108 11.26 3.01 -2.99
N ALA A 109 10.66 3.32 -1.84
CA ALA A 109 11.28 4.16 -0.81
C ALA A 109 12.23 3.32 0.06
N SER A 110 13.12 3.99 0.80
CA SER A 110 13.85 3.41 1.94
C SER A 110 12.85 2.95 3.01
N ILE A 111 13.14 1.83 3.68
CA ILE A 111 12.33 1.35 4.80
C ILE A 111 12.45 2.22 6.07
N ASN A 112 13.51 3.01 6.17
CA ASN A 112 13.78 3.82 7.36
C ASN A 112 13.21 5.25 7.24
N ASP A 113 13.11 5.75 6.01
CA ASP A 113 12.81 7.15 5.74
C ASP A 113 11.39 7.30 5.18
N PHE A 114 10.59 8.13 5.85
CA PHE A 114 9.29 8.52 5.33
C PHE A 114 9.43 9.64 4.30
N SER A 115 8.74 9.51 3.17
CA SER A 115 8.63 10.58 2.17
C SER A 115 7.25 10.60 1.53
N ALA A 116 6.81 11.79 1.11
CA ALA A 116 5.59 11.98 0.36
C ALA A 116 5.83 12.90 -0.84
N GLY A 117 5.17 12.65 -1.97
CA GLY A 117 5.34 13.48 -3.16
C GLY A 117 4.23 13.33 -4.19
N VAL A 118 4.00 14.40 -4.96
CA VAL A 118 3.07 14.39 -6.10
C VAL A 118 3.68 13.61 -7.26
N ALA A 119 2.95 12.62 -7.75
CA ALA A 119 3.37 11.72 -8.83
C ALA A 119 4.70 10.97 -8.60
N SER A 120 5.29 11.07 -7.40
CA SER A 120 6.56 10.43 -7.08
C SER A 120 6.37 8.93 -6.88
N ARG A 121 7.03 8.14 -7.73
CA ARG A 121 7.04 6.68 -7.60
C ARG A 121 8.04 6.16 -6.56
N ALA A 122 9.00 6.98 -6.15
CA ALA A 122 10.01 6.58 -5.16
C ALA A 122 9.63 6.98 -3.72
N SER A 123 8.48 7.65 -3.53
CA SER A 123 8.05 8.10 -2.21
C SER A 123 7.28 7.03 -1.45
N SER A 124 7.29 7.10 -0.12
CA SER A 124 6.50 6.21 0.73
C SER A 124 5.00 6.40 0.49
N ILE A 125 4.56 7.66 0.42
CA ILE A 125 3.21 8.06 0.03
C ILE A 125 3.24 8.81 -1.29
N ARG A 126 2.39 8.43 -2.23
CA ARG A 126 2.20 9.15 -3.49
C ARG A 126 0.84 9.85 -3.52
N ILE A 127 0.84 11.12 -3.88
CA ILE A 127 -0.39 11.82 -4.29
C ILE A 127 -0.47 11.75 -5.82
N PRO A 128 -1.50 11.11 -6.41
CA PRO A 128 -1.66 11.07 -7.86
C PRO A 128 -1.69 12.49 -8.47
N ARG A 129 -1.16 12.67 -9.68
CA ARG A 129 -1.12 13.99 -10.33
C ARG A 129 -2.52 14.62 -10.44
N LEU A 130 -3.51 13.83 -10.88
CA LEU A 130 -4.91 14.29 -10.99
C LEU A 130 -5.48 14.74 -9.64
N VAL A 131 -5.15 14.05 -8.54
CA VAL A 131 -5.60 14.44 -7.19
C VAL A 131 -5.01 15.79 -6.78
N ALA A 132 -3.74 16.05 -7.14
CA ALA A 132 -3.11 17.34 -6.87
C ALA A 132 -3.68 18.48 -7.74
N GLU A 133 -4.00 18.19 -9.01
CA GLU A 133 -4.60 19.14 -9.94
C GLU A 133 -6.05 19.49 -9.56
N GLU A 134 -6.87 18.48 -9.26
CA GLU A 134 -8.28 18.63 -8.85
C GLU A 134 -8.44 19.00 -7.36
N LYS A 135 -7.35 18.96 -6.60
CA LYS A 135 -7.30 19.25 -5.15
C LYS A 135 -8.27 18.40 -4.30
N LYS A 136 -8.57 17.18 -4.74
CA LYS A 136 -9.41 16.20 -4.03
C LYS A 136 -9.18 14.79 -4.54
N GLY A 137 -9.51 13.78 -3.72
CA GLY A 137 -9.44 12.37 -4.09
C GLY A 137 -8.85 11.49 -2.99
N TYR A 138 -7.71 10.87 -3.25
CA TYR A 138 -7.06 9.86 -2.41
C TYR A 138 -5.52 9.99 -2.44
N PHE A 139 -4.85 9.37 -1.47
CA PHE A 139 -3.40 9.10 -1.56
C PHE A 139 -3.12 7.61 -1.68
N GLU A 140 -1.93 7.27 -2.18
CA GLU A 140 -1.44 5.90 -2.33
C GLU A 140 -0.33 5.64 -1.30
N ASP A 141 -0.57 4.73 -0.36
CA ASP A 141 0.49 4.21 0.51
C ASP A 141 1.20 3.05 -0.19
N ARG A 142 2.49 3.24 -0.51
CA ARG A 142 3.30 2.30 -1.29
C ARG A 142 4.14 1.37 -0.43
N ARG A 143 4.06 1.54 0.89
CA ARG A 143 4.85 0.79 1.87
C ARG A 143 4.36 -0.63 2.16
N PRO A 144 3.07 -1.02 2.02
CA PRO A 144 2.67 -2.40 2.28
C PRO A 144 3.36 -3.40 1.36
N ALA A 145 3.87 -4.49 1.94
CA ALA A 145 4.42 -5.61 1.20
C ALA A 145 3.31 -6.41 0.49
N SER A 146 3.64 -7.13 -0.58
CA SER A 146 2.64 -7.95 -1.29
C SER A 146 2.02 -9.07 -0.44
N ASN A 147 2.71 -9.55 0.61
CA ASN A 147 2.21 -10.52 1.58
C ASN A 147 1.50 -9.90 2.80
N CYS A 148 1.24 -8.58 2.80
CA CYS A 148 0.56 -7.94 3.94
C CYS A 148 -0.83 -8.54 4.18
N ASP A 149 -1.25 -8.56 5.45
CA ASP A 149 -2.66 -8.76 5.78
C ASP A 149 -3.42 -7.44 5.55
N PRO A 150 -4.38 -7.38 4.61
CA PRO A 150 -5.14 -6.17 4.36
C PRO A 150 -5.92 -5.68 5.59
N TYR A 151 -6.37 -6.56 6.48
CA TYR A 151 -7.06 -6.11 7.69
C TYR A 151 -6.13 -5.29 8.59
N ALA A 152 -4.89 -5.73 8.75
CA ALA A 152 -3.88 -5.02 9.54
C ALA A 152 -3.50 -3.66 8.89
N VAL A 153 -3.37 -3.62 7.56
CA VAL A 153 -3.09 -2.38 6.83
C VAL A 153 -4.24 -1.38 6.97
N ILE A 154 -5.49 -1.84 6.81
CA ILE A 154 -6.69 -1.00 6.93
C ILE A 154 -6.83 -0.47 8.36
N ASP A 155 -6.67 -1.31 9.38
CA ASP A 155 -6.75 -0.91 10.80
C ASP A 155 -5.70 0.17 11.12
N ALA A 156 -4.46 -0.01 10.69
CA ALA A 156 -3.39 0.96 10.90
C ALA A 156 -3.69 2.31 10.24
N LEU A 157 -4.17 2.32 8.99
CA LEU A 157 -4.58 3.55 8.32
C LEU A 157 -5.74 4.24 9.04
N MET A 158 -6.73 3.48 9.52
CA MET A 158 -7.87 4.03 10.25
C MET A 158 -7.45 4.65 11.58
N ARG A 159 -6.63 3.94 12.38
CA ARG A 159 -6.12 4.42 13.66
C ARG A 159 -5.36 5.73 13.53
N THR A 160 -4.42 5.78 12.60
CA THR A 160 -3.58 6.98 12.45
C THR A 160 -4.30 8.13 11.75
N CYS A 161 -4.99 7.87 10.64
CA CYS A 161 -5.60 8.96 9.85
C CYS A 161 -6.87 9.51 10.49
N ILE A 162 -7.67 8.65 11.16
CA ILE A 162 -9.01 9.00 11.67
C ILE A 162 -9.01 9.12 13.20
N LEU A 163 -8.47 8.15 13.92
CA LEU A 163 -8.52 8.11 15.39
C LEU A 163 -7.40 8.91 16.08
N ASN A 164 -6.36 9.30 15.33
CA ASN A 164 -5.20 10.06 15.81
C ASN A 164 -4.29 9.29 16.78
N GLU A 165 -4.08 8.00 16.53
CA GLU A 165 -3.17 7.10 17.28
C GLU A 165 -1.79 6.88 16.62
#